data_AF-A0A7J6QHS5-F1
#
_entry.id   AF-A0A7J6QHS5-F1
#
_cell.length_a   1.000
_cell.length_b   1.000
_cell.length_c   1.000
_cell.angle_alpha   90.00
_cell.angle_beta   90.00
_cell.angle_gamma   90.00
#
_symmetry.space_group_name_H-M   'P 1'
#
loop_
_entity.id
_entity.type
_entity.pdbx_description
1 polymer ?
#
loop_
_entity_poly.entity_id
_entity_poly.type
_entity_poly.pdbx_seq_one_letter_code
_entity_poly.pdbx_strand_id
1 'polypeptide(L)'
;KVAYYLRKKGGLRVLICACDTFRAGAVEQLKTHARCLNVDLFERGYGKDAADIAKQGLYYAKQNAYDVVLIDTAGRMQDNEPLMKVLATTIIQQ
;
A
#
# COMPACT_ATOMS: atom_id res chain seq x y z
N LYS A 1 4.29 5.73 -9.55
CA LYS A 1 5.67 6.15 -9.96
C LYS A 1 6.75 5.51 -9.09
N VAL A 2 6.71 5.70 -7.77
CA VAL A 2 7.67 5.07 -6.82
C VAL A 2 7.73 3.55 -6.98
N ALA A 3 6.57 2.86 -7.00
CA ALA A 3 6.50 1.41 -7.23
C ALA A 3 7.27 0.94 -8.47
N TYR A 4 7.10 1.65 -9.60
CA TYR A 4 7.80 1.34 -10.84
C TYR A 4 9.31 1.53 -10.71
N TYR A 5 9.76 2.60 -10.05
CA TYR A 5 11.17 2.85 -9.83
C TYR A 5 11.79 1.75 -8.95
N LEU A 6 11.19 1.44 -7.81
CA LEU A 6 11.67 0.40 -6.89
C LEU A 6 11.74 -0.98 -7.56
N ARG A 7 10.72 -1.34 -8.34
CA ARG A 7 10.70 -2.59 -9.10
C ARG A 7 11.74 -2.62 -10.21
N LYS A 8 11.77 -1.59 -11.07
CA LYS A 8 12.58 -1.60 -12.31
C LYS A 8 14.05 -1.28 -12.07
N LYS A 9 14.37 -0.41 -11.12
CA LYS A 9 15.74 0.01 -10.81
C LYS A 9 16.31 -0.72 -9.60
N GLY A 10 15.48 -0.98 -8.59
CA GLY A 10 15.91 -1.66 -7.37
C GLY A 10 15.77 -3.19 -7.41
N GLY A 11 15.02 -3.75 -8.36
CA GLY A 11 14.72 -5.19 -8.37
C GLY A 11 13.85 -5.66 -7.20
N LEU A 12 13.23 -4.73 -6.47
CA LEU A 12 12.49 -5.00 -5.25
C LEU A 12 11.08 -5.51 -5.56
N ARG A 13 10.62 -6.48 -4.77
CA ARG A 13 9.23 -6.93 -4.72
C ARG A 13 8.41 -5.92 -3.93
N VAL A 14 7.50 -5.24 -4.63
CA VAL A 14 6.69 -4.15 -4.09
C VAL A 14 5.24 -4.60 -3.93
N LEU A 15 4.69 -4.40 -2.74
CA LEU A 15 3.26 -4.49 -2.47
C LEU A 15 2.68 -3.09 -2.30
N ILE A 16 1.57 -2.81 -2.97
CA ILE A 16 0.77 -1.59 -2.72
C ILE A 16 -0.41 -1.97 -1.81
N CYS A 17 -0.65 -1.22 -0.73
CA CYS A 17 -1.82 -1.38 0.13
C CYS A 17 -2.80 -0.23 -0.11
N ALA A 18 -4.01 -0.54 -0.59
CA ALA A 18 -5.07 0.43 -0.85
C ALA A 18 -5.80 0.79 0.46
N CYS A 19 -5.37 1.87 1.12
CA CYS A 19 -5.94 2.37 2.37
C CYS A 19 -6.80 3.63 2.19
N ASP A 20 -6.95 4.14 0.96
CA ASP A 20 -7.98 5.11 0.59
C ASP A 20 -9.34 4.38 0.42
N THR A 21 -10.00 4.11 1.55
CA THR A 21 -11.33 3.48 1.59
C THR A 21 -12.49 4.47 1.55
N PHE A 22 -12.21 5.77 1.44
CA PHE A 22 -13.20 6.85 1.48
C PHE A 22 -13.52 7.41 0.10
N ARG A 23 -12.51 7.57 -0.77
CA ARG A 23 -12.70 8.16 -2.09
C ARG A 23 -13.20 7.11 -3.08
N ALA A 24 -14.38 7.36 -3.67
CA ALA A 24 -14.92 6.51 -4.72
C ALA A 24 -13.94 6.40 -5.90
N GLY A 25 -13.73 5.17 -6.39
CA GLY A 25 -12.80 4.84 -7.46
C GLY A 25 -11.31 4.77 -7.08
N ALA A 26 -10.93 5.05 -5.82
CA ALA A 26 -9.52 5.00 -5.41
C ALA A 26 -8.89 3.61 -5.54
N VAL A 27 -9.59 2.55 -5.11
CA VAL A 27 -9.08 1.17 -5.17
C VAL A 27 -8.94 0.72 -6.62
N GLU A 28 -9.88 1.05 -7.49
CA GLU A 28 -9.94 0.70 -8.91
C GLU A 28 -8.87 1.44 -9.71
N GLN A 29 -8.61 2.70 -9.35
CA GLN A 29 -7.48 3.46 -9.86
C GLN A 29 -6.16 2.75 -9.53
N LEU A 30 -5.95 2.36 -8.27
CA LEU A 30 -4.76 1.61 -7.86
C LEU A 30 -4.69 0.24 -8.53
N LYS A 31 -5.81 -0.47 -8.69
CA LYS A 31 -5.88 -1.76 -9.37
C LYS A 31 -5.43 -1.67 -10.83
N THR A 32 -5.85 -0.61 -11.51
CA THR A 32 -5.40 -0.31 -12.88
C THR A 32 -3.89 -0.06 -12.90
N HIS A 33 -3.38 0.78 -12.00
CA HIS A 33 -1.95 1.06 -11.92
C HIS A 33 -1.11 -0.16 -11.55
N ALA A 34 -1.56 -0.96 -10.58
CA ALA A 34 -0.90 -2.19 -10.15
C ALA A 34 -0.77 -3.18 -11.32
N ARG A 35 -1.85 -3.37 -12.09
CA ARG A 35 -1.86 -4.19 -13.30
C ARG A 35 -0.91 -3.64 -14.37
N CYS A 36 -0.98 -2.35 -14.69
CA CYS A 36 -0.09 -1.74 -15.69
C CYS A 36 1.38 -1.83 -15.29
N LEU A 37 1.66 -1.81 -13.99
CA LEU A 37 3.01 -1.88 -13.44
C LEU A 37 3.40 -3.30 -13.01
N ASN A 38 2.59 -4.33 -13.23
CA ASN A 38 2.88 -5.68 -12.75
C ASN A 38 3.44 -5.71 -11.31
N VAL A 39 2.75 -5.01 -10.40
CA VAL A 39 3.04 -4.99 -8.96
C VAL A 39 1.79 -5.47 -8.23
N ASP A 40 1.99 -6.06 -7.05
CA ASP A 40 0.89 -6.64 -6.30
C ASP A 40 0.12 -5.55 -5.53
N LEU A 41 -1.18 -5.78 -5.37
CA LEU A 41 -2.10 -4.89 -4.66
C LEU A 41 -2.79 -5.67 -3.54
N PHE A 42 -2.72 -5.13 -2.33
CA PHE A 42 -3.50 -5.57 -1.17
C PHE A 42 -4.67 -4.60 -0.95
N GLU A 43 -5.89 -5.12 -0.98
CA GLU A 43 -7.13 -4.36 -0.80
C GLU A 43 -8.20 -5.21 -0.11
N ARG A 44 -9.17 -4.56 0.54
CA ARG A 44 -10.28 -5.18 1.27
C ARG A 44 -11.65 -4.57 0.90
N GLY A 45 -11.74 -3.89 -0.24
CA GLY A 45 -12.91 -3.10 -0.63
C GLY A 45 -13.14 -1.85 0.23
N TYR A 46 -14.29 -1.21 0.00
CA TYR A 46 -14.71 0.04 0.64
C TYR A 46 -15.28 -0.14 2.06
N GLY A 47 -15.22 0.92 2.87
CA GLY A 47 -15.84 0.95 4.21
C GLY A 47 -15.09 0.15 5.29
N LYS A 48 -13.88 -0.31 5.00
CA LYS A 48 -12.97 -0.95 5.97
C LYS A 48 -12.03 0.09 6.59
N ASP A 49 -11.62 -0.19 7.81
CA ASP A 49 -10.68 0.66 8.54
C ASP A 49 -9.30 0.63 7.87
N ALA A 50 -8.76 1.82 7.57
CA ALA A 50 -7.50 1.96 6.86
C ALA A 50 -6.31 1.43 7.67
N ALA A 51 -6.33 1.54 9.00
CA ALA A 51 -5.26 1.04 9.85
C ALA A 51 -5.25 -0.50 9.89
N ASP A 52 -6.43 -1.13 9.93
CA ASP A 52 -6.56 -2.59 9.82
C ASP A 52 -6.04 -3.11 8.47
N ILE A 53 -6.40 -2.44 7.36
CA ILE A 53 -5.87 -2.80 6.02
C ILE A 53 -4.35 -2.68 5.98
N ALA A 54 -3.79 -1.58 6.49
CA ALA A 54 -2.34 -1.40 6.54
C ALA A 54 -1.64 -2.48 7.37
N LYS A 55 -2.19 -2.81 8.55
CA LYS A 55 -1.65 -3.86 9.45
C LYS A 55 -1.69 -5.24 8.79
N GLN A 56 -2.80 -5.61 8.18
CA GLN A 56 -2.91 -6.88 7.45
C GLN A 56 -2.02 -6.91 6.22
N GLY A 57 -1.89 -5.79 5.51
CA GLY A 57 -1.01 -5.64 4.36
C GLY A 57 0.46 -5.84 4.72
N LEU A 58 0.91 -5.27 5.85
CA LEU A 58 2.26 -5.51 6.39
C LEU A 58 2.48 -6.97 6.80
N TYR A 59 1.50 -7.60 7.46
CA TYR A 59 1.59 -9.02 7.80
C TYR A 59 1.68 -9.89 6.53
N TYR A 60 0.80 -9.64 5.56
CA TYR A 60 0.82 -10.33 4.27
C TYR A 60 2.16 -10.12 3.55
N ALA A 61 2.69 -8.90 3.55
CA ALA A 61 3.98 -8.58 2.96
C ALA A 61 5.12 -9.40 3.57
N LYS A 62 5.18 -9.48 4.91
CA LYS A 62 6.17 -10.29 5.63
C LYS A 62 6.06 -11.78 5.30
N GLN A 63 4.85 -12.35 5.32
CA GLN A 63 4.63 -13.77 5.03
C GLN A 63 4.98 -14.16 3.58
N ASN A 64 4.88 -13.20 2.66
CA ASN A 64 5.10 -13.43 1.24
C ASN A 64 6.44 -12.85 0.74
N ALA A 65 7.33 -12.45 1.64
CA ALA A 65 8.67 -11.93 1.35
C ALA A 65 8.70 -10.76 0.36
N TYR A 66 7.87 -9.74 0.60
CA TYR A 66 7.98 -8.46 -0.10
C TYR A 66 9.03 -7.57 0.57
N ASP A 67 9.78 -6.83 -0.24
CA ASP A 67 10.84 -5.94 0.24
C ASP A 67 10.29 -4.58 0.67
N VAL A 68 9.23 -4.11 -0.02
CA VAL A 68 8.65 -2.79 0.20
C VAL A 68 7.13 -2.84 0.21
N VAL A 69 6.54 -2.17 1.19
CA VAL A 69 5.10 -1.88 1.23
C VAL A 69 4.86 -0.39 1.02
N LEU A 70 4.06 -0.06 0.00
CA LEU A 70 3.59 1.29 -0.28
C LEU A 70 2.14 1.40 0.15
N ILE A 71 1.87 2.21 1.17
CA ILE A 71 0.52 2.41 1.70
C ILE A 71 -0.06 3.69 1.08
N ASP A 72 -1.12 3.55 0.30
CA ASP A 72 -1.83 4.68 -0.31
C ASP A 72 -3.02 5.07 0.56
N THR A 73 -3.01 6.26 1.13
CA THR A 73 -4.03 6.75 2.06
C THR A 73 -4.91 7.82 1.43
N ALA A 74 -6.13 7.96 1.95
CA ALA A 74 -7.01 9.06 1.57
C ALA A 74 -6.33 10.42 1.85
N GLY A 75 -6.47 11.37 0.93
CA GLY A 75 -5.87 12.68 1.04
C GLY A 75 -6.35 13.44 2.29
N ARG A 76 -5.39 13.81 3.15
CA ARG A 76 -5.56 14.57 4.42
C ARG A 76 -6.25 13.85 5.58
N MET A 77 -5.67 12.73 6.05
CA MET A 77 -5.75 12.39 7.48
C MET A 77 -4.69 13.19 8.25
N GLN A 78 -4.89 14.51 8.42
CA GLN A 78 -4.06 15.31 9.34
C GLN A 78 -4.47 15.07 10.81
N ASP A 79 -5.61 14.41 11.06
CA ASP A 79 -6.20 14.28 12.40
C ASP A 79 -6.15 12.85 12.97
N ASN A 80 -5.42 11.92 12.34
CA ASN A 80 -5.31 10.53 12.80
C ASN A 80 -3.85 10.13 13.05
N GLU A 81 -3.32 10.61 14.17
CA GLU A 81 -1.97 10.33 14.71
C GLU A 81 -1.51 8.86 14.65
N PRO A 82 -2.37 7.84 14.86
CA PRO A 82 -1.93 6.43 14.82
C PRO A 82 -1.50 5.96 13.42
N LEU A 83 -2.15 6.46 12.37
CA LEU A 83 -1.85 6.07 10.98
C LEU A 83 -0.52 6.66 10.53
N MET A 84 -0.25 7.93 10.86
CA MET A 84 0.96 8.64 10.43
C MET A 84 2.27 8.02 10.95
N LYS A 85 2.23 7.24 12.04
CA LYS A 85 3.42 6.54 12.58
C LYS A 85 3.81 5.28 11.80
N VAL A 86 2.92 4.76 10.95
CA VAL A 86 3.14 3.58 10.08
C VAL A 86 3.36 3.98 8.61
N LEU A 87 3.15 5.25 8.25
CA LEU A 87 3.02 5.72 6.86
C LEU A 87 4.30 6.27 6.21
N ALA A 88 5.47 5.89 6.71
CA ALA A 88 6.68 5.97 5.92
C ALA A 88 6.84 4.65 5.17
N THR A 89 7.18 4.70 3.87
CA THR A 89 7.68 3.56 3.08
C THR A 89 8.44 2.60 4.00
N THR A 90 7.80 1.50 4.38
CA THR A 90 8.42 0.57 5.32
C THR A 90 9.22 -0.40 4.48
N ILE A 91 10.55 -0.22 4.50
CA ILE A 91 11.48 -1.22 3.99
C ILE A 91 11.42 -2.37 5.00
N ILE A 92 10.91 -3.52 4.55
CA ILE A 92 10.92 -4.73 5.37
C ILE A 92 12.35 -5.26 5.31
N GLN A 93 13.16 -4.90 6.31
CA GLN A 93 14.45 -5.57 6.50
C GLN A 93 14.18 -6.97 7.04
N GLN A 94 14.85 -7.97 6.45
CA GLN A 94 14.81 -9.36 6.88
C GLN A 94 15.43 -9.52 8.27
#